data_AF-A0A7X3P649-F1
#
_entry.id   AF-A0A7X3P649-F1
#
_cell.length_a   1.000
_cell.length_b   1.000
_cell.length_c   1.000
_cell.angle_alpha   90.00
_cell.angle_beta   90.00
_cell.angle_gamma   90.00
#
_symmetry.space_group_name_H-M   'P 1'
#
loop_
_entity.id
_entity.type
_entity.pdbx_description
1 polymer ?
#
loop_
_entity_poly.entity_id
_entity_poly.type
_entity_poly.pdbx_seq_one_letter_code
_entity_poly.pdbx_strand_id
1 'polypeptide(L)'
;MSDPGGWWLLALGGVVPGLLALLELRHRLRPASPLRMEPGPWRLHMDRNQVRVQLQVALVNTHAHKEVMIARLWAEPTMLATQAVDGINVKLRVTPDHPDAEPRPDGYWAVSILKPRQPMAACLDLVLTGAGLPALQALWLEIGWLAYGPFGHLQQRHGLVVPLAGPAGDGQPSWRQGAGYQVLPLATHLLGWLDDPLQVLRRYAGPHLRPGDVVALAETPLAVMQGRYRLGTTVEPSCLARQLCRVFHPHSSLATACGLQALIDLVGPARVLWAWLGGIVLRLLGVRGGFYRLAGEQARLIDDLTGTIPPYDRTIVLGPERSQAMVTRLEQAMGGQPVVVVDVNDLGRVKIVASSVGVDPDLVHRALAANPAGNANEGTPLVIIRPSRFAEPRP
;
A
#
# COMPACT_ATOMS: atom_id res chain seq x y z
N MET A 1 5.02 54.75 28.94
CA MET A 1 4.14 54.54 27.78
C MET A 1 4.36 53.13 27.28
N SER A 2 3.49 52.21 27.70
CA SER A 2 3.46 50.81 27.26
C SER A 2 2.86 50.77 25.85
N ASP A 3 3.59 50.16 24.92
CA ASP A 3 3.22 50.07 23.50
C ASP A 3 1.88 49.31 23.33
N PRO A 4 0.81 49.96 22.82
CA PRO A 4 -0.47 49.33 22.60
C PRO A 4 -0.48 48.35 21.40
N GLY A 5 0.64 48.17 20.68
CA GLY A 5 0.73 47.31 19.50
C GLY A 5 0.97 45.81 19.75
N GLY A 6 1.42 45.41 20.95
CA GLY A 6 1.90 44.04 21.20
C GLY A 6 0.81 42.99 21.48
N TRP A 7 -0.37 43.40 21.95
CA TRP A 7 -1.43 42.49 22.41
C TRP A 7 -2.20 41.86 21.25
N TRP A 8 -2.32 42.56 20.12
CA TRP A 8 -2.89 41.99 18.90
C TRP A 8 -2.01 40.88 18.32
N LEU A 9 -0.68 41.03 18.36
CA LEU A 9 0.27 40.00 17.95
C LEU A 9 0.25 38.78 18.88
N LEU A 10 0.10 38.99 20.20
CA LEU A 10 -0.05 37.91 21.18
C LEU A 10 -1.41 37.21 21.08
N ALA A 11 -2.50 37.94 20.83
CA ALA A 11 -3.83 37.39 20.63
C ALA A 11 -3.92 36.61 19.30
N LEU A 12 -3.38 37.15 18.20
CA LEU A 12 -3.25 36.42 16.92
C LEU A 12 -2.32 35.20 17.05
N GLY A 13 -1.28 35.30 17.88
CA GLY A 13 -0.34 34.23 18.17
C GLY A 13 -0.99 33.01 18.84
N GLY A 14 -2.07 33.19 19.60
CA GLY A 14 -2.84 32.10 20.21
C GLY A 14 -4.00 31.58 19.36
N VAL A 15 -4.64 32.45 18.58
CA VAL A 15 -5.84 32.09 17.78
C VAL A 15 -5.50 31.09 16.68
N VAL A 16 -4.42 31.28 15.93
CA VAL A 16 -4.05 30.38 14.82
C VAL A 16 -3.72 28.96 15.32
N PRO A 17 -2.84 28.77 16.32
CA PRO A 17 -2.64 27.46 16.94
C PRO A 17 -3.92 26.87 17.54
N GLY A 18 -4.77 27.70 18.17
CA GLY A 18 -6.05 27.26 18.73
C GLY A 18 -7.01 26.72 17.66
N LEU A 19 -7.12 27.38 16.52
CA LEU A 19 -7.94 26.92 15.39
C LEU A 19 -7.40 25.63 14.77
N LEU A 20 -6.08 25.48 14.69
CA LEU A 20 -5.44 24.27 14.17
C LEU A 20 -5.61 23.10 15.15
N ALA A 21 -5.48 23.34 16.45
CA ALA A 21 -5.79 22.36 17.48
C ALA A 21 -7.27 21.95 17.42
N LEU A 22 -8.20 22.88 17.21
CA LEU A 22 -9.62 22.59 17.05
C LEU A 22 -9.91 21.77 15.78
N LEU A 23 -9.27 22.11 14.66
CA LEU A 23 -9.37 21.36 13.41
C LEU A 23 -8.88 19.92 13.58
N GLU A 24 -7.73 19.75 14.22
CA GLU A 24 -7.15 18.45 14.54
C GLU A 24 -8.04 17.63 15.49
N LEU A 25 -8.53 18.27 16.55
CA LEU A 25 -9.42 17.65 17.52
C LEU A 25 -10.72 17.18 16.86
N ARG A 26 -11.35 18.03 16.05
CA ARG A 26 -12.56 17.68 15.30
C ARG A 26 -12.33 16.50 14.35
N HIS A 27 -11.16 16.42 13.72
CA HIS A 27 -10.81 15.30 12.85
C HIS A 27 -10.61 14.00 13.65
N ARG A 28 -9.89 14.06 14.77
CA ARG A 28 -9.64 12.89 15.63
C ARG A 28 -10.89 12.39 16.36
N LEU A 29 -11.85 13.27 16.63
CA LEU A 29 -13.13 12.94 17.24
C LEU A 29 -14.22 12.62 16.21
N ARG A 30 -13.90 12.64 14.90
CA ARG A 30 -14.87 12.30 13.85
C ARG A 30 -15.35 10.85 14.05
N PRO A 31 -16.66 10.58 13.94
CA PRO A 31 -17.17 9.23 13.80
C PRO A 31 -16.47 8.49 12.66
N ALA A 32 -15.71 7.45 12.99
CA ALA A 32 -15.01 6.60 12.05
C ALA A 32 -15.17 5.15 12.47
N SER A 33 -15.22 4.24 11.50
CA SER A 33 -15.29 2.81 11.80
C SER A 33 -13.97 2.37 12.42
N PRO A 34 -13.97 1.75 13.61
CA PRO A 34 -12.77 1.23 14.23
C PRO A 34 -12.42 -0.18 13.74
N LEU A 35 -13.21 -0.73 12.82
CA LEU A 35 -12.97 -2.05 12.25
C LEU A 35 -11.83 -1.98 11.25
N ARG A 36 -10.87 -2.87 11.43
CA ARG A 36 -9.81 -3.13 10.46
C ARG A 36 -9.92 -4.56 9.99
N MET A 37 -9.72 -4.77 8.69
CA MET A 37 -9.54 -6.11 8.18
C MET A 37 -8.08 -6.52 8.39
N GLU A 38 -7.84 -7.80 8.58
CA GLU A 38 -6.52 -8.44 8.56
C GLU A 38 -6.62 -9.73 7.73
N PRO A 39 -5.57 -10.10 6.97
CA PRO A 39 -5.58 -11.30 6.17
C PRO A 39 -5.33 -12.50 7.08
N GLY A 40 -6.05 -13.60 6.81
CA GLY A 40 -5.88 -14.87 7.51
C GLY A 40 -5.27 -15.95 6.61
N PRO A 41 -5.25 -17.20 7.10
CA PRO A 41 -4.86 -18.36 6.32
C PRO A 41 -5.68 -18.48 5.03
N TRP A 42 -5.01 -18.92 3.97
CA TRP A 42 -5.67 -19.19 2.70
C TRP A 42 -5.08 -20.44 2.03
N ARG A 43 -5.87 -21.03 1.14
CA ARG A 43 -5.52 -22.20 0.34
C ARG A 43 -6.03 -22.01 -1.07
N LEU A 44 -5.22 -22.44 -2.01
CA LEU A 44 -5.54 -22.48 -3.43
C LEU A 44 -5.45 -23.91 -3.92
N HIS A 45 -6.53 -24.39 -4.49
CA HIS A 45 -6.58 -25.65 -5.23
C HIS A 45 -6.89 -25.35 -6.68
N MET A 46 -6.00 -25.76 -7.58
CA MET A 46 -6.17 -25.56 -9.02
C MET A 46 -6.01 -26.87 -9.75
N ASP A 47 -6.99 -27.18 -10.58
CA ASP A 47 -6.94 -28.22 -11.60
C ASP A 47 -7.45 -27.69 -12.95
N ARG A 48 -7.54 -28.55 -13.96
CA ARG A 48 -7.93 -28.14 -15.32
C ARG A 48 -9.39 -27.67 -15.43
N ASN A 49 -10.25 -28.08 -14.50
CA ASN A 49 -11.69 -27.88 -14.54
C ASN A 49 -12.17 -26.91 -13.45
N GLN A 50 -11.37 -26.71 -12.40
CA GLN A 50 -11.75 -25.94 -11.23
C GLN A 50 -10.57 -25.17 -10.63
N VAL A 51 -10.83 -23.92 -10.23
CA VAL A 51 -10.01 -23.16 -9.29
C VAL A 51 -10.83 -22.94 -8.03
N ARG A 52 -10.35 -23.38 -6.87
CA ARG A 52 -10.98 -23.15 -5.57
C ARG A 52 -10.05 -22.37 -4.66
N VAL A 53 -10.54 -21.25 -4.15
CA VAL A 53 -9.87 -20.39 -3.18
C VAL A 53 -10.64 -20.45 -1.87
N GLN A 54 -9.97 -20.92 -0.82
CA GLN A 54 -10.47 -20.87 0.55
C GLN A 54 -9.64 -19.84 1.31
N LEU A 55 -10.26 -18.79 1.81
CA LEU A 55 -9.58 -17.67 2.47
C LEU A 55 -10.31 -17.34 3.77
N GLN A 56 -9.54 -17.13 4.83
CA GLN A 56 -10.04 -16.52 6.04
C GLN A 56 -9.59 -15.06 6.11
N VAL A 57 -10.47 -14.17 6.54
CA VAL A 57 -10.12 -12.79 6.90
C VAL A 57 -10.65 -12.48 8.30
N ALA A 58 -9.95 -11.63 9.05
CA ALA A 58 -10.39 -11.20 10.36
C ALA A 58 -10.84 -9.73 10.31
N LEU A 59 -11.99 -9.42 10.89
CA LEU A 59 -12.39 -8.07 11.22
C LEU A 59 -12.08 -7.81 12.70
N VAL A 60 -11.20 -6.84 12.96
CA VAL A 60 -10.71 -6.50 14.29
C VAL A 60 -11.31 -5.17 14.74
N ASN A 61 -12.00 -5.17 15.87
CA ASN A 61 -12.45 -3.93 16.50
C ASN A 61 -11.30 -3.28 17.26
N THR A 62 -10.67 -2.27 16.66
CA THR A 62 -9.55 -1.56 17.30
C THR A 62 -9.97 -0.56 18.38
N HIS A 63 -11.28 -0.33 18.58
CA HIS A 63 -11.76 0.58 19.60
C HIS A 63 -11.51 -0.02 21.00
N ALA A 64 -11.09 0.83 21.94
CA ALA A 64 -10.71 0.39 23.29
C ALA A 64 -11.91 0.05 24.19
N HIS A 65 -13.07 0.69 23.99
CA HIS A 65 -14.20 0.63 24.93
C HIS A 65 -15.59 0.41 24.33
N LYS A 66 -15.74 0.38 23.00
CA LYS A 66 -17.04 0.39 22.34
C LYS A 66 -17.16 -0.85 21.48
N GLU A 67 -18.30 -1.50 21.61
CA GLU A 67 -18.70 -2.60 20.75
C GLU A 67 -19.08 -2.08 19.38
N VAL A 68 -18.92 -2.93 18.38
CA VAL A 68 -19.33 -2.67 17.01
C VAL A 68 -20.13 -3.84 16.50
N MET A 69 -21.24 -3.55 15.84
CA MET A 69 -22.11 -4.55 15.25
C MET A 69 -21.82 -4.66 13.77
N ILE A 70 -21.57 -5.88 13.28
CA ILE A 70 -21.43 -6.16 11.85
C ILE A 70 -22.76 -6.71 11.37
N ALA A 71 -23.47 -5.88 10.60
CA ALA A 71 -24.79 -6.20 10.07
C ALA A 71 -24.73 -7.03 8.79
N ARG A 72 -23.65 -6.89 8.01
CA ARG A 72 -23.45 -7.61 6.75
C ARG A 72 -21.98 -7.71 6.42
N LEU A 73 -21.57 -8.84 5.85
CA LEU A 73 -20.28 -9.04 5.22
C LEU A 73 -20.50 -9.73 3.86
N TRP A 74 -19.83 -9.25 2.82
CA TRP A 74 -19.91 -9.83 1.48
C TRP A 74 -18.57 -9.71 0.77
N ALA A 75 -18.42 -10.41 -0.34
CA ALA A 75 -17.26 -10.28 -1.20
C ALA A 75 -17.66 -10.28 -2.68
N GLU A 76 -16.88 -9.55 -3.48
CA GLU A 76 -17.07 -9.36 -4.92
C GLU A 76 -15.76 -9.74 -5.63
N PRO A 77 -15.74 -10.86 -6.38
CA PRO A 77 -14.56 -11.29 -7.12
C PRO A 77 -14.48 -10.61 -8.48
N THR A 78 -13.29 -10.12 -8.83
CA THR A 78 -12.92 -9.68 -10.18
C THR A 78 -11.76 -10.53 -10.68
N MET A 79 -11.92 -11.12 -11.86
CA MET A 79 -10.90 -11.96 -12.48
C MET A 79 -9.95 -11.08 -13.31
N LEU A 80 -8.64 -11.25 -13.09
CA LEU A 80 -7.59 -10.63 -13.90
C LEU A 80 -6.99 -11.71 -14.79
N ALA A 81 -7.04 -11.51 -16.10
CA ALA A 81 -6.70 -12.54 -17.08
C ALA A 81 -6.08 -11.93 -18.35
N THR A 82 -5.35 -12.75 -19.10
CA THR A 82 -4.82 -12.38 -20.43
C THR A 82 -5.87 -12.46 -21.54
N GLN A 83 -6.99 -13.12 -21.28
CA GLN A 83 -8.06 -13.40 -22.24
C GLN A 83 -9.43 -13.14 -21.60
N ALA A 84 -10.48 -13.14 -22.42
CA ALA A 84 -11.85 -13.00 -21.96
C ALA A 84 -12.24 -14.13 -20.99
N VAL A 85 -13.04 -13.78 -19.98
CA VAL A 85 -13.43 -14.65 -18.87
C VAL A 85 -14.92 -15.00 -18.88
N ASP A 86 -15.64 -14.72 -19.97
CA ASP A 86 -17.09 -14.92 -20.10
C ASP A 86 -17.52 -16.39 -19.92
N GLY A 87 -16.60 -17.33 -20.19
CA GLY A 87 -16.82 -18.76 -20.01
C GLY A 87 -16.63 -19.26 -18.58
N ILE A 88 -16.29 -18.39 -17.62
CA ILE A 88 -15.98 -18.76 -16.23
C ILE A 88 -17.20 -18.50 -15.34
N ASN A 89 -17.72 -19.57 -14.77
CA ASN A 89 -18.76 -19.54 -13.74
C ASN A 89 -18.13 -19.32 -12.36
N VAL A 90 -18.71 -18.39 -11.61
CA VAL A 90 -18.25 -18.02 -10.27
C VAL A 90 -19.28 -18.43 -9.22
N LYS A 91 -18.86 -19.22 -8.23
CA LYS A 91 -19.64 -19.53 -7.03
C LYS A 91 -18.86 -19.06 -5.81
N LEU A 92 -19.43 -18.13 -5.06
CA LEU A 92 -18.83 -17.58 -3.85
C LEU A 92 -19.75 -17.80 -2.65
N ARG A 93 -19.19 -18.27 -1.54
CA ARG A 93 -19.85 -18.34 -0.25
C ARG A 93 -19.03 -17.58 0.78
N VAL A 94 -19.72 -16.79 1.61
CA VAL A 94 -19.14 -16.05 2.72
C VAL A 94 -19.86 -16.51 3.98
N THR A 95 -19.11 -16.98 4.98
CA THR A 95 -19.67 -17.46 6.25
C THR A 95 -18.94 -16.85 7.43
N PRO A 96 -19.64 -16.48 8.52
CA PRO A 96 -18.98 -16.10 9.76
C PRO A 96 -18.22 -17.30 10.31
N ASP A 97 -17.06 -17.06 10.90
CA ASP A 97 -16.32 -18.05 11.67
C ASP A 97 -16.29 -17.57 13.12
N HIS A 98 -17.46 -17.72 13.76
CA HIS A 98 -17.70 -17.25 15.12
C HIS A 98 -17.65 -18.46 16.08
N PRO A 99 -16.86 -18.41 17.16
CA PRO A 99 -16.74 -19.53 18.09
C PRO A 99 -18.08 -19.89 18.76
N ASP A 100 -18.95 -18.89 18.96
CA ASP A 100 -20.20 -19.07 19.71
C ASP A 100 -21.43 -19.38 18.82
N ALA A 101 -21.29 -19.40 17.49
CA ALA A 101 -22.43 -19.59 16.59
C ALA A 101 -22.05 -20.25 15.27
N GLU A 102 -22.77 -21.33 14.92
CA GLU A 102 -22.59 -21.98 13.62
C GLU A 102 -23.12 -21.11 12.46
N PRO A 103 -22.46 -21.16 11.29
CA PRO A 103 -22.95 -20.48 10.10
C PRO A 103 -24.31 -21.03 9.66
N ARG A 104 -25.21 -20.13 9.25
CA ARG A 104 -26.49 -20.55 8.70
C ARG A 104 -26.32 -21.21 7.33
N PRO A 105 -27.08 -22.28 7.02
CA PRO A 105 -26.96 -23.00 5.74
C PRO A 105 -27.43 -22.18 4.54
N ASP A 106 -28.28 -21.16 4.76
CA ASP A 106 -28.80 -20.25 3.75
C ASP A 106 -27.80 -19.14 3.35
N GLY A 107 -26.64 -19.05 4.02
CA GLY A 107 -25.64 -18.02 3.78
C GLY A 107 -26.02 -16.64 4.32
N TYR A 108 -27.08 -16.54 5.14
CA TYR A 108 -27.46 -15.29 5.77
C TYR A 108 -26.45 -14.90 6.86
N TRP A 109 -25.94 -13.66 6.78
CA TRP A 109 -25.07 -13.10 7.81
C TRP A 109 -25.89 -12.55 8.98
N ALA A 110 -25.93 -13.29 10.10
CA ALA A 110 -26.54 -12.78 11.33
C ALA A 110 -25.69 -11.65 11.92
N VAL A 111 -26.35 -10.67 12.55
CA VAL A 111 -25.66 -9.54 13.17
C VAL A 111 -24.68 -10.07 14.23
N SER A 112 -23.41 -9.74 14.08
CA SER A 112 -22.35 -10.16 15.01
C SER A 112 -21.87 -8.96 15.83
N ILE A 113 -21.75 -9.14 17.15
CA ILE A 113 -21.27 -8.08 18.06
C ILE A 113 -19.78 -8.32 18.32
N LEU A 114 -18.94 -7.38 17.91
CA LEU A 114 -17.51 -7.41 18.19
C LEU A 114 -17.20 -6.56 19.41
N LYS A 115 -16.76 -7.21 20.48
CA LYS A 115 -16.27 -6.55 21.67
C LYS A 115 -14.98 -5.77 21.38
N PRO A 116 -14.62 -4.81 22.24
CA PRO A 116 -13.35 -4.09 22.12
C PRO A 116 -12.16 -5.04 21.97
N ARG A 117 -11.32 -4.81 20.96
CA ARG A 117 -10.10 -5.58 20.66
C ARG A 117 -10.34 -7.06 20.31
N GLN A 118 -11.58 -7.46 20.04
CA GLN A 118 -11.89 -8.82 19.62
C GLN A 118 -11.83 -8.91 18.09
N PRO A 119 -11.13 -9.91 17.53
CA PRO A 119 -11.25 -10.27 16.13
C PRO A 119 -12.48 -11.16 15.89
N MET A 120 -13.08 -11.05 14.71
CA MET A 120 -14.05 -12.01 14.20
C MET A 120 -13.58 -12.48 12.83
N ALA A 121 -13.41 -13.78 12.67
CA ALA A 121 -13.04 -14.38 11.40
C ALA A 121 -14.27 -14.52 10.48
N ALA A 122 -14.02 -14.44 9.19
CA ALA A 122 -14.95 -14.74 8.12
C ALA A 122 -14.26 -15.63 7.10
N CYS A 123 -14.93 -16.70 6.69
CA CYS A 123 -14.45 -17.64 5.70
C CYS A 123 -15.09 -17.33 4.34
N LEU A 124 -14.25 -17.23 3.33
CA LEU A 124 -14.62 -17.08 1.93
C LEU A 124 -14.23 -18.35 1.19
N ASP A 125 -15.22 -18.98 0.55
CA ASP A 125 -15.03 -20.16 -0.30
C ASP A 125 -15.50 -19.80 -1.72
N LEU A 126 -14.53 -19.57 -2.60
CA LEU A 126 -14.74 -19.20 -3.99
C LEU A 126 -14.38 -20.40 -4.88
N VAL A 127 -15.26 -20.74 -5.80
CA VAL A 127 -15.08 -21.79 -6.80
C VAL A 127 -15.31 -21.19 -8.17
N LEU A 128 -14.32 -21.32 -9.05
CA LEU A 128 -14.37 -20.96 -10.46
C LEU A 128 -14.36 -22.23 -11.30
N THR A 129 -15.22 -22.29 -12.31
CA THR A 129 -15.31 -23.43 -13.24
C THR A 129 -15.62 -22.94 -14.65
N GLY A 130 -15.24 -23.70 -15.67
CA GLY A 130 -15.56 -23.37 -17.07
C GLY A 130 -14.33 -23.10 -17.93
N ALA A 131 -14.55 -22.55 -19.12
CA ALA A 131 -13.48 -22.30 -20.09
C ALA A 131 -12.73 -21.00 -19.76
N GLY A 132 -11.40 -21.01 -19.89
CA GLY A 132 -10.55 -19.83 -19.66
C GLY A 132 -9.80 -19.80 -18.33
N LEU A 133 -9.95 -20.80 -17.46
CA LEU A 133 -9.19 -20.87 -16.19
C LEU A 133 -7.67 -20.73 -16.35
N PRO A 134 -7.00 -21.33 -17.35
CA PRO A 134 -5.55 -21.18 -17.52
C PRO A 134 -5.08 -19.77 -17.88
N ALA A 135 -5.98 -18.91 -18.37
CA ALA A 135 -5.66 -17.51 -18.70
C ALA A 135 -5.72 -16.58 -17.49
N LEU A 136 -6.23 -17.06 -16.35
CA LEU A 136 -6.31 -16.29 -15.11
C LEU A 136 -4.90 -16.05 -14.54
N GLN A 137 -4.59 -14.79 -14.27
CA GLN A 137 -3.35 -14.37 -13.62
C GLN A 137 -3.55 -14.23 -12.11
N ALA A 138 -4.67 -13.61 -11.71
CA ALA A 138 -4.99 -13.31 -10.32
C ALA A 138 -6.49 -13.07 -10.13
N LEU A 139 -6.92 -13.11 -8.88
CA LEU A 139 -8.25 -12.67 -8.44
C LEU A 139 -8.11 -11.45 -7.56
N TRP A 140 -8.89 -10.42 -7.85
CA TRP A 140 -9.13 -9.31 -6.95
C TRP A 140 -10.41 -9.56 -6.18
N LEU A 141 -10.31 -9.75 -4.87
CA LEU A 141 -11.44 -9.98 -3.97
C LEU A 141 -11.71 -8.70 -3.19
N GLU A 142 -12.78 -7.99 -3.53
CA GLU A 142 -13.26 -6.86 -2.73
C GLU A 142 -14.18 -7.36 -1.64
N ILE A 143 -13.75 -7.23 -0.38
CA ILE A 143 -14.52 -7.64 0.79
C ILE A 143 -15.16 -6.40 1.39
N GLY A 144 -16.49 -6.38 1.42
CA GLY A 144 -17.28 -5.29 1.96
C GLY A 144 -17.95 -5.68 3.27
N TRP A 145 -18.10 -4.71 4.16
CA TRP A 145 -18.88 -4.87 5.38
C TRP A 145 -19.68 -3.61 5.72
N LEU A 146 -20.86 -3.85 6.30
CA LEU A 146 -21.70 -2.81 6.88
C LEU A 146 -21.65 -2.96 8.40
N ALA A 147 -21.12 -1.96 9.08
CA ALA A 147 -21.02 -1.93 10.53
C ALA A 147 -21.76 -0.74 11.12
N TYR A 148 -22.24 -0.89 12.35
CA TYR A 148 -22.83 0.20 13.10
C TYR A 148 -22.42 0.20 14.58
N GLY A 149 -22.56 1.35 15.21
CA GLY A 149 -22.19 1.57 16.61
C GLY A 149 -22.34 3.05 16.99
N PRO A 150 -21.57 3.56 17.97
CA PRO A 150 -21.61 4.98 18.36
C PRO A 150 -21.31 5.97 17.23
N PHE A 151 -20.69 5.50 16.14
CA PHE A 151 -20.36 6.29 14.96
C PHE A 151 -21.45 6.28 13.87
N GLY A 152 -22.60 5.64 14.12
CA GLY A 152 -23.67 5.45 13.12
C GLY A 152 -23.39 4.26 12.20
N HIS A 153 -24.05 4.21 11.04
CA HIS A 153 -23.82 3.19 10.03
C HIS A 153 -22.69 3.58 9.10
N LEU A 154 -21.71 2.71 8.94
CA LEU A 154 -20.61 2.90 8.01
C LEU A 154 -20.40 1.64 7.18
N GLN A 155 -20.37 1.85 5.87
CA GLN A 155 -19.98 0.84 4.91
C GLN A 155 -18.49 1.03 4.58
N GLN A 156 -17.75 -0.06 4.60
CA GLN A 156 -16.32 -0.09 4.24
C GLN A 156 -16.05 -1.26 3.30
N ARG A 157 -14.97 -1.15 2.54
CA ARG A 157 -14.50 -2.19 1.63
C ARG A 157 -12.98 -2.24 1.66
N HIS A 158 -12.42 -3.42 1.47
CA HIS A 158 -11.00 -3.60 1.26
C HIS A 158 -10.78 -4.71 0.25
N GLY A 159 -9.90 -4.48 -0.72
CA GLY A 159 -9.58 -5.46 -1.74
C GLY A 159 -8.30 -6.21 -1.41
N LEU A 160 -8.19 -7.45 -1.83
CA LEU A 160 -6.96 -8.23 -1.75
C LEU A 160 -6.77 -9.05 -3.02
N VAL A 161 -5.51 -9.33 -3.34
CA VAL A 161 -5.14 -10.15 -4.50
C VAL A 161 -4.89 -11.59 -4.05
N VAL A 162 -5.46 -12.54 -4.78
CA VAL A 162 -5.10 -13.95 -4.73
C VAL A 162 -4.41 -14.30 -6.04
N PRO A 163 -3.09 -14.57 -6.05
CA PRO A 163 -2.40 -14.93 -7.28
C PRO A 163 -2.77 -16.33 -7.74
N LEU A 164 -3.06 -16.46 -9.04
CA LEU A 164 -3.43 -17.74 -9.68
C LEU A 164 -2.34 -18.26 -10.63
N ALA A 165 -1.48 -17.37 -11.11
CA ALA A 165 -0.35 -17.71 -11.96
C ALA A 165 0.98 -17.19 -11.39
N GLY A 166 2.08 -17.68 -11.97
CA GLY A 166 3.41 -17.12 -11.74
C GLY A 166 3.59 -15.74 -12.40
N PRO A 167 4.83 -15.28 -12.58
CA PRO A 167 5.10 -14.01 -13.23
C PRO A 167 4.47 -13.90 -14.62
N ALA A 168 3.91 -12.74 -14.94
CA ALA A 168 3.37 -12.46 -16.26
C ALA A 168 4.54 -12.27 -17.25
N GLY A 169 4.83 -13.30 -18.06
CA GLY A 169 5.85 -13.27 -19.10
C GLY A 169 6.74 -14.52 -19.11
N ASP A 170 7.03 -15.03 -20.31
CA ASP A 170 7.75 -16.29 -20.53
C ASP A 170 9.30 -16.14 -20.58
N GLY A 171 9.81 -14.92 -20.35
CA GLY A 171 11.23 -14.62 -20.46
C GLY A 171 12.01 -15.00 -19.21
N GLN A 172 13.11 -15.75 -19.37
CA GLN A 172 14.11 -15.85 -18.30
C GLN A 172 14.68 -14.46 -18.00
N PRO A 173 14.92 -14.13 -16.72
CA PRO A 173 15.45 -12.83 -16.35
C PRO A 173 16.85 -12.65 -16.96
N SER A 174 17.10 -11.49 -17.56
CA SER A 174 18.35 -11.19 -18.26
C SER A 174 19.19 -10.16 -17.51
N TRP A 175 20.48 -10.46 -17.34
CA TRP A 175 21.43 -9.54 -16.73
C TRP A 175 21.73 -8.37 -17.68
N ARG A 176 21.58 -7.14 -17.17
CA ARG A 176 21.93 -5.91 -17.88
C ARG A 176 23.23 -5.34 -17.31
N GLN A 177 24.18 -4.99 -18.18
CA GLN A 177 25.47 -4.44 -17.78
C GLN A 177 25.38 -2.94 -17.56
N GLY A 178 26.06 -2.44 -16.53
CA GLY A 178 26.31 -1.02 -16.30
C GLY A 178 27.76 -0.75 -15.92
N ALA A 179 28.11 0.52 -15.75
CA ALA A 179 29.48 0.90 -15.38
C ALA A 179 29.80 0.47 -13.93
N GLY A 180 30.52 -0.65 -13.79
CA GLY A 180 30.94 -1.18 -12.49
C GLY A 180 29.86 -2.02 -11.77
N TYR A 181 28.78 -2.40 -12.44
CA TYR A 181 27.71 -3.22 -11.86
C TYR A 181 26.94 -4.00 -12.93
N GLN A 182 26.17 -4.99 -12.49
CA GLN A 182 25.15 -5.68 -13.28
C GLN A 182 23.83 -5.61 -12.55
N VAL A 183 22.72 -5.52 -13.28
CA VAL A 183 21.38 -5.59 -12.70
C VAL A 183 20.58 -6.73 -13.30
N LEU A 184 19.77 -7.38 -12.47
CA LEU A 184 18.82 -8.41 -12.88
C LEU A 184 17.42 -8.04 -12.37
N PRO A 185 16.56 -7.46 -13.22
CA PRO A 185 15.14 -7.30 -12.92
C PRO A 185 14.45 -8.66 -12.87
N LEU A 186 13.62 -8.87 -11.86
CA LEU A 186 12.95 -10.13 -11.59
C LEU A 186 11.44 -9.96 -11.61
N ALA A 187 10.80 -10.63 -12.56
CA ALA A 187 9.36 -10.69 -12.64
C ALA A 187 8.78 -11.51 -11.48
N THR A 188 7.67 -11.04 -10.91
CA THR A 188 6.92 -11.76 -9.89
C THR A 188 5.49 -12.00 -10.37
N HIS A 189 4.78 -12.91 -9.71
CA HIS A 189 3.31 -12.83 -9.73
C HIS A 189 2.83 -11.46 -9.23
N LEU A 190 1.56 -11.14 -9.48
CA LEU A 190 0.95 -9.93 -8.94
C LEU A 190 0.96 -9.97 -7.41
N LEU A 191 1.85 -9.18 -6.81
CA LEU A 191 2.03 -9.12 -5.36
C LEU A 191 0.83 -8.47 -4.70
N GLY A 192 0.42 -9.01 -3.56
CA GLY A 192 -0.71 -8.51 -2.78
C GLY A 192 -0.52 -8.65 -1.28
N TRP A 193 -1.56 -8.27 -0.54
CA TRP A 193 -1.54 -8.28 0.92
C TRP A 193 -1.45 -9.67 1.56
N LEU A 194 -1.69 -10.74 0.78
CA LEU A 194 -1.49 -12.12 1.22
C LEU A 194 -0.02 -12.56 1.15
N ASP A 195 0.85 -11.78 0.51
CA ASP A 195 2.27 -12.11 0.34
C ASP A 195 3.12 -11.60 1.49
N ASP A 196 4.05 -12.45 1.92
CA ASP A 196 5.10 -12.07 2.86
C ASP A 196 6.36 -11.63 2.09
N PRO A 197 6.90 -10.41 2.35
CA PRO A 197 8.05 -9.90 1.62
C PRO A 197 9.28 -10.82 1.68
N LEU A 198 9.51 -11.53 2.78
CA LEU A 198 10.63 -12.46 2.91
C LEU A 198 10.44 -13.68 1.99
N GLN A 199 9.24 -14.25 1.95
CA GLN A 199 8.94 -15.38 1.06
C GLN A 199 9.05 -14.98 -0.42
N VAL A 200 8.63 -13.76 -0.77
CA VAL A 200 8.79 -13.20 -2.12
C VAL A 200 10.27 -13.10 -2.50
N LEU A 201 11.11 -12.52 -1.62
CA LEU A 201 12.55 -12.43 -1.86
C LEU A 201 13.21 -13.82 -2.00
N ARG A 202 12.87 -14.77 -1.12
CA ARG A 202 13.41 -16.15 -1.18
C ARG A 202 13.02 -16.86 -2.47
N ARG A 203 11.77 -16.70 -2.90
CA ARG A 203 11.23 -17.37 -4.09
C ARG A 203 11.82 -16.81 -5.38
N TYR A 204 11.87 -15.49 -5.52
CA TYR A 204 12.20 -14.84 -6.78
C TYR A 204 13.66 -14.38 -6.87
N ALA A 205 14.24 -13.82 -5.79
CA ALA A 205 15.64 -13.39 -5.80
C ALA A 205 16.60 -14.51 -5.38
N GLY A 206 16.21 -15.33 -4.39
CA GLY A 206 17.01 -16.43 -3.83
C GLY A 206 17.82 -17.25 -4.84
N PRO A 207 17.19 -17.78 -5.91
CA PRO A 207 17.87 -18.60 -6.92
C PRO A 207 19.00 -17.89 -7.71
N HIS A 208 19.03 -16.56 -7.69
CA HIS A 208 19.95 -15.75 -8.51
C HIS A 208 21.02 -15.01 -7.70
N LEU A 209 20.90 -15.04 -6.36
CA LEU A 209 21.75 -14.28 -5.45
C LEU A 209 23.15 -14.89 -5.30
N ARG A 210 24.13 -14.00 -5.16
CA ARG A 210 25.50 -14.29 -4.79
C ARG A 210 25.93 -13.42 -3.61
N PRO A 211 26.94 -13.86 -2.83
CA PRO A 211 27.53 -13.03 -1.79
C PRO A 211 27.98 -11.67 -2.33
N GLY A 212 27.53 -10.59 -1.69
CA GLY A 212 27.82 -9.21 -2.08
C GLY A 212 26.83 -8.57 -3.05
N ASP A 213 25.85 -9.30 -3.57
CA ASP A 213 24.72 -8.70 -4.28
C ASP A 213 23.87 -7.82 -3.34
N VAL A 214 23.10 -6.89 -3.87
CA VAL A 214 22.10 -6.10 -3.13
C VAL A 214 20.74 -6.36 -3.76
N VAL A 215 19.73 -6.71 -2.95
CA VAL A 215 18.35 -6.85 -3.43
C VAL A 215 17.62 -5.52 -3.27
N ALA A 216 17.27 -4.89 -4.39
CA ALA A 216 16.39 -3.73 -4.39
C ALA A 216 14.93 -4.18 -4.54
N LEU A 217 14.09 -3.79 -3.59
CA LEU A 217 12.64 -3.95 -3.60
C LEU A 217 11.99 -2.58 -3.82
N ALA A 218 11.09 -2.49 -4.79
CA ALA A 218 10.33 -1.28 -5.02
C ALA A 218 9.43 -0.96 -3.80
N GLU A 219 9.30 0.32 -3.51
CA GLU A 219 8.52 0.88 -2.40
C GLU A 219 7.03 0.49 -2.51
N THR A 220 6.40 0.73 -3.66
CA THR A 220 4.97 0.53 -3.86
C THR A 220 4.54 -0.94 -3.69
N PRO A 221 5.24 -1.94 -4.27
CA PRO A 221 4.94 -3.35 -3.98
C PRO A 221 5.16 -3.74 -2.52
N LEU A 222 6.12 -3.15 -1.82
CA LEU A 222 6.25 -3.36 -0.38
C LEU A 222 5.05 -2.81 0.39
N ALA A 223 4.59 -1.60 0.07
CA ALA A 223 3.39 -1.02 0.65
C ALA A 223 2.14 -1.89 0.37
N VAL A 224 2.02 -2.41 -0.85
CA VAL A 224 0.95 -3.34 -1.25
C VAL A 224 0.97 -4.62 -0.41
N MET A 225 2.12 -5.27 -0.24
CA MET A 225 2.25 -6.45 0.64
C MET A 225 1.95 -6.14 2.10
N GLN A 226 2.12 -4.88 2.53
CA GLN A 226 1.72 -4.42 3.86
C GLN A 226 0.23 -4.05 3.97
N GLY A 227 -0.56 -4.16 2.89
CA GLY A 227 -1.97 -3.76 2.86
C GLY A 227 -2.18 -2.26 2.91
N ARG A 228 -1.16 -1.48 2.53
CA ARG A 228 -1.13 -0.02 2.65
C ARG A 228 -1.69 0.66 1.41
N TYR A 229 -2.92 0.31 1.06
CA TYR A 229 -3.65 0.96 -0.01
C TYR A 229 -5.13 1.09 0.37
N ARG A 230 -5.82 2.00 -0.30
CA ARG A 230 -7.26 2.24 -0.13
C ARG A 230 -7.93 2.29 -1.47
N LEU A 231 -9.09 1.64 -1.59
CA LEU A 231 -9.95 1.82 -2.75
C LEU A 231 -10.31 3.30 -2.89
N GLY A 232 -10.13 3.89 -4.07
CA GLY A 232 -10.44 5.31 -4.27
C GLY A 232 -11.88 5.66 -3.89
N THR A 233 -12.81 4.73 -4.06
CA THR A 233 -14.23 4.84 -3.70
C THR A 233 -14.52 4.81 -2.20
N THR A 234 -13.56 4.41 -1.36
CA THR A 234 -13.71 4.39 0.10
C THR A 234 -13.17 5.65 0.77
N VAL A 235 -12.48 6.51 0.02
CA VAL A 235 -11.95 7.77 0.51
C VAL A 235 -13.04 8.85 0.37
N GLU A 236 -13.31 9.55 1.48
CA GLU A 236 -14.28 10.65 1.51
C GLU A 236 -13.56 12.00 1.65
N PRO A 237 -13.32 12.73 0.54
CA PRO A 237 -12.56 13.96 0.58
C PRO A 237 -13.26 15.07 1.35
N SER A 238 -12.58 15.59 2.37
CA SER A 238 -13.01 16.77 3.12
C SER A 238 -13.03 18.02 2.24
N CYS A 239 -13.72 19.07 2.71
CA CYS A 239 -13.63 20.38 2.06
C CYS A 239 -12.17 20.88 2.00
N LEU A 240 -11.40 20.65 3.08
CA LEU A 240 -9.99 21.01 3.13
C LEU A 240 -9.19 20.34 2.00
N ALA A 241 -9.34 19.02 1.84
CA ALA A 241 -8.67 18.28 0.76
C ALA A 241 -9.03 18.83 -0.63
N ARG A 242 -10.33 19.05 -0.89
CA ARG A 242 -10.85 19.57 -2.17
C ARG A 242 -10.34 20.98 -2.52
N GLN A 243 -10.02 21.79 -1.53
CA GLN A 243 -9.52 23.16 -1.73
C GLN A 243 -8.00 23.18 -1.89
N LEU A 244 -7.28 22.50 -0.99
CA LEU A 244 -5.82 22.55 -0.95
C LEU A 244 -5.16 21.82 -2.13
N CYS A 245 -5.79 20.78 -2.68
CA CYS A 245 -5.22 19.95 -3.76
C CYS A 245 -4.95 20.75 -5.06
N ARG A 246 -5.68 21.86 -5.28
CA ARG A 246 -5.62 22.67 -6.50
C ARG A 246 -4.29 23.41 -6.72
N VAL A 247 -3.47 23.52 -5.68
CA VAL A 247 -2.18 24.24 -5.72
C VAL A 247 -1.02 23.34 -6.15
N PHE A 248 -1.21 22.01 -6.11
CA PHE A 248 -0.20 21.07 -6.54
C PHE A 248 -0.10 20.99 -8.06
N HIS A 249 1.07 20.58 -8.56
CA HIS A 249 1.25 20.33 -9.98
C HIS A 249 0.29 19.22 -10.44
N PRO A 250 -0.34 19.29 -11.62
CA PRO A 250 -1.36 18.32 -12.04
C PRO A 250 -0.93 16.85 -12.00
N HIS A 251 0.35 16.57 -12.24
CA HIS A 251 0.92 15.20 -12.19
C HIS A 251 1.34 14.75 -10.77
N SER A 252 0.97 15.51 -9.74
CA SER A 252 1.24 15.15 -8.35
C SER A 252 0.10 14.28 -7.82
N SER A 253 0.41 13.19 -7.13
CA SER A 253 -0.57 12.36 -6.43
C SER A 253 -1.39 13.14 -5.39
N LEU A 254 -0.90 14.30 -4.94
CA LEU A 254 -1.61 15.22 -4.04
C LEU A 254 -2.46 16.28 -4.76
N ALA A 255 -2.50 16.28 -6.09
CA ALA A 255 -3.33 17.19 -6.88
C ALA A 255 -4.81 16.80 -6.90
N THR A 256 -5.14 15.58 -6.48
CA THR A 256 -6.52 15.14 -6.31
C THR A 256 -6.98 15.28 -4.86
N ALA A 257 -8.29 15.43 -4.69
CA ALA A 257 -8.88 15.51 -3.36
C ALA A 257 -8.75 14.19 -2.60
N CYS A 258 -8.76 13.04 -3.29
CA CYS A 258 -8.62 11.73 -2.68
C CYS A 258 -7.19 11.51 -2.17
N GLY A 259 -6.17 11.77 -3.00
CA GLY A 259 -4.76 11.64 -2.59
C GLY A 259 -4.41 12.58 -1.43
N LEU A 260 -4.89 13.83 -1.46
CA LEU A 260 -4.67 14.75 -0.35
C LEU A 260 -5.45 14.36 0.92
N GLN A 261 -6.65 13.78 0.79
CA GLN A 261 -7.39 13.27 1.93
C GLN A 261 -6.67 12.08 2.57
N ALA A 262 -6.08 11.19 1.76
CA ALA A 262 -5.28 10.08 2.28
C ALA A 262 -4.08 10.59 3.11
N LEU A 263 -3.43 11.68 2.69
CA LEU A 263 -2.40 12.34 3.48
C LEU A 263 -2.96 12.92 4.78
N ILE A 264 -4.09 13.63 4.72
CA ILE A 264 -4.78 14.21 5.90
C ILE A 264 -5.09 13.12 6.93
N ASP A 265 -5.57 11.96 6.49
CA ASP A 265 -5.90 10.85 7.39
C ASP A 265 -4.67 10.24 8.06
N LEU A 266 -3.48 10.35 7.43
CA LEU A 266 -2.22 9.86 7.99
C LEU A 266 -1.60 10.85 8.99
N VAL A 267 -1.49 12.13 8.61
CA VAL A 267 -0.67 13.10 9.35
C VAL A 267 -1.47 14.18 10.08
N GLY A 268 -2.79 14.20 9.87
CA GLY A 268 -3.71 15.16 10.47
C GLY A 268 -3.92 16.41 9.61
N PRO A 269 -5.15 16.97 9.56
CA PRO A 269 -5.46 18.14 8.76
C PRO A 269 -4.71 19.39 9.20
N ALA A 270 -4.41 19.55 10.50
CA ALA A 270 -3.68 20.71 10.98
C ALA A 270 -2.26 20.75 10.44
N ARG A 271 -1.57 19.60 10.42
CA ARG A 271 -0.23 19.48 9.86
C ARG A 271 -0.22 19.71 8.36
N VAL A 272 -1.20 19.18 7.63
CA VAL A 272 -1.33 19.40 6.17
C VAL A 272 -1.55 20.88 5.87
N LEU A 273 -2.45 21.54 6.60
CA LEU A 273 -2.73 22.97 6.40
C LEU A 273 -1.49 23.84 6.71
N TRP A 274 -0.80 23.56 7.82
CA TRP A 274 0.47 24.22 8.14
C TRP A 274 1.54 24.01 7.08
N ALA A 275 1.71 22.76 6.62
CA ALA A 275 2.67 22.43 5.58
C ALA A 275 2.35 23.12 4.25
N TRP A 276 1.07 23.26 3.93
CA TRP A 276 0.59 23.97 2.74
C TRP A 276 0.91 25.46 2.82
N LEU A 277 0.58 26.12 3.94
CA LEU A 277 0.89 27.54 4.15
C LEU A 277 2.41 27.79 4.12
N GLY A 278 3.18 27.00 4.88
CA GLY A 278 4.64 27.10 4.90
C GLY A 278 5.28 26.77 3.54
N GLY A 279 4.70 25.82 2.79
CA GLY A 279 5.13 25.48 1.44
C GLY A 279 4.96 26.64 0.45
N ILE A 280 3.88 27.42 0.56
CA ILE A 280 3.68 28.64 -0.25
C ILE A 280 4.72 29.69 0.11
N VAL A 281 4.93 29.98 1.40
CA VAL A 281 5.93 30.95 1.87
C VAL A 281 7.32 30.57 1.38
N LEU A 282 7.72 29.31 1.55
CA LEU A 282 9.01 28.80 1.09
C LEU A 282 9.17 28.91 -0.43
N ARG A 283 8.10 28.65 -1.19
CA ARG A 283 8.11 28.81 -2.65
C ARG A 283 8.32 30.26 -3.06
N LEU A 284 7.71 31.22 -2.36
CA LEU A 284 7.93 32.66 -2.57
C LEU A 284 9.37 33.07 -2.26
N LEU A 285 10.01 32.40 -1.29
CA LEU A 285 11.43 32.56 -0.96
C LEU A 285 12.38 31.75 -1.86
N GLY A 286 11.88 31.13 -2.94
CA GLY A 286 12.68 30.34 -3.90
C GLY A 286 13.02 28.91 -3.46
N VAL A 287 12.56 28.46 -2.29
CA VAL A 287 12.81 27.11 -1.77
C VAL A 287 11.79 26.12 -2.31
N ARG A 288 12.24 25.18 -3.14
CA ARG A 288 11.38 24.14 -3.75
C ARG A 288 11.10 23.00 -2.77
N GLY A 289 9.88 22.44 -2.84
CA GLY A 289 9.49 21.24 -2.09
C GLY A 289 9.27 21.44 -0.59
N GLY A 290 9.06 22.69 -0.14
CA GLY A 290 8.81 23.03 1.26
C GLY A 290 7.63 22.28 1.88
N PHE A 291 6.53 22.14 1.13
CA PHE A 291 5.36 21.37 1.56
C PHE A 291 5.73 19.96 2.03
N TYR A 292 6.44 19.21 1.19
CA TYR A 292 6.79 17.81 1.49
C TYR A 292 7.73 17.67 2.70
N ARG A 293 8.58 18.68 2.96
CA ARG A 293 9.44 18.69 4.15
C ARG A 293 8.62 18.85 5.43
N LEU A 294 7.59 19.68 5.40
CA LEU A 294 6.73 19.97 6.55
C LEU A 294 5.65 18.89 6.75
N ALA A 295 5.05 18.41 5.67
CA ALA A 295 4.00 17.38 5.69
C ALA A 295 4.53 16.01 6.15
N GLY A 296 5.82 15.73 5.93
CA GLY A 296 6.48 14.49 6.36
C GLY A 296 6.75 13.53 5.19
N GLU A 297 7.47 12.44 5.48
CA GLU A 297 7.98 11.52 4.45
C GLU A 297 6.88 10.84 3.63
N GLN A 298 5.77 10.47 4.28
CA GLN A 298 4.61 9.85 3.65
C GLN A 298 4.00 10.74 2.55
N ALA A 299 4.08 12.07 2.66
CA ALA A 299 3.56 12.97 1.64
C ALA A 299 4.28 12.82 0.28
N ARG A 300 5.50 12.28 0.27
CA ARG A 300 6.26 12.01 -0.96
C ARG A 300 6.05 10.60 -1.50
N LEU A 301 5.40 9.73 -0.74
CA LEU A 301 5.27 8.30 -1.03
C LEU A 301 3.82 7.89 -1.31
N ILE A 302 2.87 8.81 -1.14
CA ILE A 302 1.49 8.55 -1.56
C ILE A 302 1.47 8.55 -3.08
N ASP A 303 0.99 7.44 -3.63
CA ASP A 303 0.67 7.29 -5.03
C ASP A 303 -0.86 7.27 -5.21
N ASP A 304 -1.36 8.06 -6.15
CA ASP A 304 -2.79 8.26 -6.35
C ASP A 304 -3.32 7.33 -7.44
N LEU A 305 -4.60 7.47 -7.78
CA LEU A 305 -5.37 6.71 -8.78
C LEU A 305 -4.85 6.87 -10.22
N THR A 306 -3.58 6.61 -10.49
CA THR A 306 -2.98 6.50 -11.83
C THR A 306 -1.60 5.85 -11.75
N GLY A 307 -1.25 4.94 -12.67
CA GLY A 307 0.16 4.56 -12.92
C GLY A 307 0.62 3.26 -12.26
N THR A 308 -0.25 2.58 -11.50
CA THR A 308 0.00 1.25 -10.94
C THR A 308 -0.65 0.14 -11.79
N ILE A 309 -0.18 -1.10 -11.62
CA ILE A 309 -0.73 -2.26 -12.32
C ILE A 309 -2.16 -2.57 -11.82
N PRO A 310 -3.12 -2.93 -12.69
CA PRO A 310 -4.43 -3.40 -12.22
C PRO A 310 -4.30 -4.55 -11.20
N PRO A 311 -5.08 -4.54 -10.10
CA PRO A 311 -6.21 -3.67 -9.79
C PRO A 311 -5.84 -2.42 -8.97
N TYR A 312 -4.54 -2.20 -8.72
CA TYR A 312 -4.06 -1.10 -7.89
C TYR A 312 -4.23 0.26 -8.57
N ASP A 313 -4.48 0.29 -9.89
CA ASP A 313 -4.83 1.47 -10.68
C ASP A 313 -6.10 2.18 -10.18
N ARG A 314 -6.91 1.49 -9.36
CA ARG A 314 -8.12 2.01 -8.69
C ARG A 314 -7.93 2.26 -7.19
N THR A 315 -6.69 2.22 -6.73
CA THR A 315 -6.34 2.39 -5.31
C THR A 315 -5.39 3.57 -5.11
N ILE A 316 -5.44 4.16 -3.93
CA ILE A 316 -4.44 5.09 -3.43
C ILE A 316 -3.46 4.26 -2.61
N VAL A 317 -2.22 4.14 -3.08
CA VAL A 317 -1.16 3.42 -2.37
C VAL A 317 -0.44 4.41 -1.46
N LEU A 318 -0.21 4.01 -0.22
CA LEU A 318 0.50 4.82 0.78
C LEU A 318 1.95 4.37 0.83
N GLY A 319 2.86 5.22 1.33
CA GLY A 319 4.24 4.81 1.57
C GLY A 319 4.35 3.65 2.56
N PRO A 320 5.41 2.82 2.56
CA PRO A 320 5.47 1.65 3.42
C PRO A 320 5.66 2.09 4.86
N GLU A 321 5.24 1.26 5.79
CA GLU A 321 5.48 1.47 7.21
C GLU A 321 6.76 0.79 7.67
N ARG A 322 7.49 1.47 8.55
CA ARG A 322 8.68 0.94 9.25
C ARG A 322 9.71 0.32 8.28
N SER A 323 9.92 0.93 7.11
CA SER A 323 10.77 0.40 6.04
C SER A 323 12.16 0.00 6.50
N GLN A 324 12.79 0.78 7.39
CA GLN A 324 14.10 0.44 7.95
C GLN A 324 14.08 -0.84 8.79
N ALA A 325 13.07 -1.00 9.65
CA ALA A 325 12.92 -2.23 10.45
C ALA A 325 12.61 -3.44 9.56
N MET A 326 11.84 -3.24 8.48
CA MET A 326 11.59 -4.28 7.48
C MET A 326 12.88 -4.71 6.79
N VAL A 327 13.68 -3.78 6.29
CA VAL A 327 14.96 -4.07 5.63
C VAL A 327 15.91 -4.84 6.55
N THR A 328 16.07 -4.38 7.80
CA THR A 328 16.90 -5.09 8.79
C THR A 328 16.41 -6.52 9.04
N ARG A 329 15.09 -6.71 9.15
CA ARG A 329 14.50 -8.05 9.31
C ARG A 329 14.75 -8.93 8.09
N LEU A 330 14.58 -8.40 6.88
CA LEU A 330 14.78 -9.13 5.63
C LEU A 330 16.24 -9.56 5.46
N GLU A 331 17.19 -8.65 5.69
CA GLU A 331 18.63 -8.94 5.65
C GLU A 331 19.00 -10.08 6.61
N GLN A 332 18.57 -9.98 7.88
CA GLN A 332 18.84 -11.01 8.88
C GLN A 332 18.25 -12.37 8.47
N ALA A 333 17.01 -12.39 8.00
CA ALA A 333 16.33 -13.62 7.60
C ALA A 333 16.82 -14.21 6.26
N MET A 334 17.54 -13.41 5.46
CA MET A 334 18.21 -13.82 4.22
C MET A 334 19.71 -14.15 4.45
N GLY A 335 20.14 -14.31 5.69
CA GLY A 335 21.52 -14.71 6.01
C GLY A 335 22.55 -13.60 5.82
N GLY A 336 22.15 -12.33 5.98
CA GLY A 336 23.01 -11.16 5.81
C GLY A 336 23.08 -10.63 4.38
N GLN A 337 22.20 -11.09 3.49
CA GLN A 337 22.09 -10.51 2.15
C GLN A 337 21.59 -9.06 2.25
N PRO A 338 22.32 -8.06 1.73
CA PRO A 338 21.88 -6.67 1.78
C PRO A 338 20.57 -6.45 1.02
N VAL A 339 19.65 -5.70 1.63
CA VAL A 339 18.36 -5.32 1.03
C VAL A 339 18.22 -3.80 1.04
N VAL A 340 17.59 -3.25 0.00
CA VAL A 340 17.26 -1.83 -0.09
C VAL A 340 15.82 -1.68 -0.57
N VAL A 341 15.08 -0.72 0.01
CA VAL A 341 13.75 -0.32 -0.47
C VAL A 341 13.90 1.01 -1.19
N VAL A 342 13.42 1.07 -2.42
CA VAL A 342 13.65 2.19 -3.33
C VAL A 342 12.36 2.64 -3.99
N ASP A 343 12.25 3.95 -4.20
CA ASP A 343 11.25 4.60 -5.04
C ASP A 343 12.01 5.18 -6.25
N VAL A 344 11.73 4.65 -7.44
CA VAL A 344 12.42 4.99 -8.69
C VAL A 344 11.39 5.53 -9.67
N ASN A 345 11.68 6.69 -10.26
CA ASN A 345 10.87 7.23 -11.35
C ASN A 345 11.63 7.31 -12.66
N ASP A 346 10.88 7.48 -13.75
CA ASP A 346 11.40 7.51 -15.13
C ASP A 346 12.29 8.71 -15.43
N LEU A 347 12.32 9.73 -14.57
CA LEU A 347 13.22 10.88 -14.69
C LEU A 347 14.61 10.60 -14.12
N GLY A 348 14.91 9.33 -13.83
CA GLY A 348 16.18 8.87 -13.27
C GLY A 348 16.39 9.28 -11.81
N ARG A 349 15.32 9.68 -11.10
CA ARG A 349 15.43 9.95 -9.67
C ARG A 349 15.15 8.68 -8.91
N VAL A 350 16.20 8.18 -8.28
CA VAL A 350 16.14 7.08 -7.31
C VAL A 350 16.10 7.70 -5.92
N LYS A 351 15.14 7.29 -5.11
CA LYS A 351 15.05 7.64 -3.69
C LYS A 351 15.18 6.36 -2.89
N ILE A 352 16.20 6.29 -2.04
CA ILE A 352 16.36 5.21 -1.07
C ILE A 352 15.43 5.50 0.10
N VAL A 353 14.43 4.63 0.30
CA VAL A 353 13.47 4.74 1.41
C VAL A 353 14.04 4.10 2.68
N ALA A 354 14.77 3.00 2.53
CA ALA A 354 15.48 2.32 3.61
C ALA A 354 16.59 1.43 3.01
N SER A 355 17.67 1.19 3.75
CA SER A 355 18.76 0.30 3.30
C SER A 355 19.38 -0.49 4.45
N SER A 356 19.92 -1.66 4.11
CA SER A 356 20.84 -2.39 4.99
C SER A 356 22.07 -1.54 5.28
N VAL A 357 22.72 -1.82 6.41
CA VAL A 357 23.94 -1.13 6.82
C VAL A 357 25.08 -1.52 5.87
N GLY A 358 25.87 -0.55 5.42
CA GLY A 358 27.04 -0.78 4.56
C GLY A 358 26.74 -0.90 3.06
N VAL A 359 25.47 -0.76 2.64
CA VAL A 359 25.12 -0.61 1.22
C VAL A 359 25.62 0.75 0.72
N ASP A 360 26.40 0.76 -0.36
CA ASP A 360 26.84 1.99 -1.05
C ASP A 360 25.64 2.67 -1.73
N PRO A 361 25.20 3.87 -1.28
CA PRO A 361 24.10 4.59 -1.90
C PRO A 361 24.38 4.96 -3.36
N ASP A 362 25.64 5.28 -3.69
CA ASP A 362 26.00 5.71 -5.05
C ASP A 362 25.89 4.56 -6.04
N LEU A 363 26.24 3.34 -5.62
CA LEU A 363 25.99 2.13 -6.40
C LEU A 363 24.49 1.97 -6.68
N VAL A 364 23.63 2.12 -5.67
CA VAL A 364 22.17 1.98 -5.83
C VAL A 364 21.63 3.05 -6.79
N HIS A 365 22.03 4.31 -6.61
CA HIS A 365 21.63 5.40 -7.51
C HIS A 365 22.09 5.14 -8.95
N ARG A 366 23.35 4.76 -9.17
CA ARG A 366 23.87 4.46 -10.51
C ARG A 366 23.18 3.25 -11.15
N ALA A 367 22.92 2.20 -10.36
CA ALA A 367 22.34 0.95 -10.84
C ALA A 367 20.86 1.09 -11.24
N LEU A 368 20.12 1.95 -10.55
CA LEU A 368 18.68 2.09 -10.75
C LEU A 368 18.28 3.36 -11.52
N ALA A 369 19.22 4.24 -11.87
CA ALA A 369 18.94 5.49 -12.59
C ALA A 369 18.24 5.27 -13.94
N ALA A 370 18.51 4.16 -14.63
CA ALA A 370 17.85 3.81 -15.89
C ALA A 370 16.49 3.11 -15.71
N ASN A 371 15.96 3.04 -14.48
CA ASN A 371 14.78 2.28 -14.09
C ASN A 371 14.76 0.85 -14.67
N PRO A 372 15.71 -0.03 -14.29
CA PRO A 372 15.79 -1.36 -14.87
C PRO A 372 14.59 -2.25 -14.51
N ALA A 373 13.88 -1.93 -13.43
CA ALA A 373 12.61 -2.55 -13.04
C ALA A 373 11.46 -2.25 -14.02
N GLY A 374 11.63 -1.20 -14.84
CA GLY A 374 10.59 -0.71 -15.71
C GLY A 374 9.40 -0.13 -14.95
N ASN A 375 8.27 -0.05 -15.65
CA ASN A 375 7.02 0.48 -15.10
C ASN A 375 5.94 -0.59 -15.00
N ALA A 376 4.81 -0.25 -14.37
CA ALA A 376 3.67 -1.09 -14.00
C ALA A 376 3.49 -2.40 -14.80
N ASN A 377 3.47 -2.33 -16.14
CA ASN A 377 3.19 -3.48 -17.01
C ASN A 377 4.32 -4.53 -17.09
N GLU A 378 5.56 -4.20 -16.70
CA GLU A 378 6.69 -5.13 -16.74
C GLU A 378 6.68 -6.13 -15.58
N GLY A 379 6.02 -5.80 -14.46
CA GLY A 379 5.84 -6.72 -13.34
C GLY A 379 7.16 -7.14 -12.67
N THR A 380 8.21 -6.30 -12.70
CA THR A 380 9.52 -6.60 -12.09
C THR A 380 9.83 -5.78 -10.83
N PRO A 381 9.11 -6.01 -9.70
CA PRO A 381 9.23 -5.21 -8.48
C PRO A 381 10.56 -5.41 -7.73
N LEU A 382 11.37 -6.38 -8.15
CA LEU A 382 12.65 -6.74 -7.56
C LEU A 382 13.79 -6.55 -8.57
N VAL A 383 14.90 -5.99 -8.13
CA VAL A 383 16.13 -5.91 -8.92
C VAL A 383 17.31 -6.37 -8.08
N ILE A 384 18.07 -7.35 -8.58
CA ILE A 384 19.37 -7.69 -7.97
C ILE A 384 20.42 -6.76 -8.57
N ILE A 385 21.16 -6.06 -7.71
CA ILE A 385 22.32 -5.26 -8.08
C ILE A 385 23.56 -6.05 -7.70
N ARG A 386 24.38 -6.39 -8.69
CA ARG A 386 25.66 -7.06 -8.50
C ARG A 386 26.79 -6.07 -8.75
N PRO A 387 27.56 -5.67 -7.73
CA PRO A 387 28.79 -4.91 -7.95
C PRO A 387 29.75 -5.74 -8.81
N SER A 388 30.32 -5.14 -9.85
CA SER A 388 31.41 -5.77 -10.59
C SER A 388 32.66 -5.64 -9.73
N ARG A 389 33.11 -6.72 -9.09
CA ARG A 389 34.43 -6.77 -8.45
C ARG A 389 35.52 -6.79 -9.53
N PHE A 390 35.73 -5.72 -10.29
CA PHE A 390 36.95 -5.45 -11.08
C PHE A 390 36.85 -4.03 -11.64
N ALA A 391 37.22 -3.05 -10.84
CA ALA A 391 37.90 -1.86 -11.33
C ALA A 391 39.22 -1.82 -10.56
N GLU A 392 40.27 -2.40 -11.15
CA GLU A 392 41.62 -2.01 -10.75
C GLU A 392 41.72 -0.48 -10.86
N PRO A 393 42.33 0.22 -9.89
CA PRO A 393 42.63 1.62 -10.07
C PRO A 393 43.50 1.74 -11.32
N ARG A 394 43.04 2.52 -12.32
CA ARG A 394 43.89 2.85 -13.48
C ARG A 394 45.15 3.55 -12.97
N PRO A 395 46.33 3.22 -13.54
CA PRO A 395 47.62 3.76 -13.12
C PRO A 395 47.70 5.28 -13.26
#